data_AF-A6JPN1-F1
#
_entry.id   AF-A6JPN1-F1
#
_cell.length_a   1.000
_cell.length_b   1.000
_cell.length_c   1.000
_cell.angle_alpha   90.00
_cell.angle_beta   90.00
_cell.angle_gamma   90.00
#
_symmetry.space_group_name_H-M   'P 1'
#
loop_
_entity.id
_entity.type
_entity.pdbx_description
1 polymer ?
#
loop_
_entity_poly.entity_id
_entity_poly.type
_entity_poly.pdbx_seq_one_letter_code
_entity_poly.pdbx_strand_id
1 'polypeptide(L)'
;MMGKWESMVKQIEERASHYERKPLSSVYRPRLSKPEEPSSIWKIFHRQNQAFNFVKSCKESVHVFALEHKMGNGQRIYLVTSYAQFWFYYKTRTTLLHCYEVIPENAVCKLYFDLEFNKLANPGADGKEMVALLVQHVCEALQEIYSVHCSAEDVLNLDSSTEEKFSRHLIFQLHDVAFKDNTHVGNFVRKILQPALHLITKDDEDEITEAVGHEASCFSVTPLKQEISEAWEKLALPKQCDPDLSFLVVKNHKGEKCLFVDLGVYTKNRNFRLYQSSKIGKRVSLEVAEDNRFIPKQSKDISEENQYFLSSLVSNVRFSDTLRILSCDPSQTKRKRVEYSNSAGTSVEPIEGFQASPYPEVDRFVLSLVNKPDTEGATVP
;
A
#
# COMPACT_ATOMS: atom_id res chain seq x y z
N MET A 1 13.61 9.48 -66.70
CA MET A 1 13.10 9.40 -65.32
C MET A 1 11.94 8.41 -65.15
N MET A 2 11.08 8.17 -66.15
CA MET A 2 9.96 7.22 -66.08
C MET A 2 10.33 5.75 -65.83
N GLY A 3 11.34 5.19 -66.51
CA GLY A 3 11.67 3.76 -66.38
C GLY A 3 12.17 3.32 -64.99
N LYS A 4 12.74 4.24 -64.20
CA LYS A 4 13.10 3.96 -62.79
C LYS A 4 11.88 3.89 -61.88
N TRP A 5 10.86 4.70 -62.18
CA TRP A 5 9.61 4.71 -61.43
C TRP A 5 8.81 3.43 -61.69
N GLU A 6 8.68 3.03 -62.96
CA GLU A 6 7.98 1.79 -63.35
C GLU A 6 8.64 0.54 -62.74
N SER A 7 9.98 0.47 -62.73
CA SER A 7 10.70 -0.61 -62.06
C SER A 7 10.48 -0.62 -60.55
N MET A 8 10.33 0.54 -59.92
CA MET A 8 10.10 0.66 -58.48
C MET A 8 8.68 0.23 -58.11
N VAL A 9 7.68 0.64 -58.91
CA VAL A 9 6.28 0.22 -58.74
C VAL A 9 6.16 -1.29 -58.85
N LYS A 10 6.78 -1.90 -59.87
CA LYS A 10 6.76 -3.36 -60.04
C LYS A 10 7.38 -4.10 -58.86
N GLN A 11 8.49 -3.61 -58.30
CA GLN A 11 9.09 -4.20 -57.10
C GLN A 11 8.20 -4.07 -55.86
N ILE A 12 7.45 -2.97 -55.74
CA ILE A 12 6.51 -2.76 -54.63
C ILE A 12 5.34 -3.73 -54.75
N GLU A 13 4.77 -3.91 -55.94
CA GLU A 13 3.67 -4.84 -56.20
C GLU A 13 4.08 -6.30 -55.96
N GLU A 14 5.27 -6.70 -56.43
CA GLU A 14 5.82 -8.04 -56.18
C GLU A 14 6.02 -8.30 -54.67
N ARG A 15 6.50 -7.30 -53.92
CA ARG A 15 6.63 -7.40 -52.46
C ARG A 15 5.27 -7.46 -51.76
N ALA A 16 4.29 -6.67 -52.19
CA ALA A 16 2.95 -6.69 -51.63
C ALA A 16 2.29 -8.07 -51.81
N SER A 17 2.36 -8.64 -53.01
CA SER A 17 1.82 -9.97 -53.29
C SER A 17 2.57 -11.08 -52.51
N HIS A 18 3.87 -10.91 -52.26
CA HIS A 18 4.61 -11.80 -51.36
C HIS A 18 4.10 -11.72 -49.91
N TYR A 19 3.81 -10.53 -49.39
CA TYR A 19 3.29 -10.36 -48.02
C TYR A 19 1.84 -10.82 -47.85
N GLU A 20 1.01 -10.78 -48.90
CA GLU A 20 -0.34 -11.36 -48.87
C GLU A 20 -0.29 -12.90 -48.81
N ARG A 21 0.61 -13.52 -49.58
CA ARG A 21 0.76 -14.99 -49.63
C ARG A 21 1.52 -15.56 -48.42
N LYS A 22 2.40 -14.76 -47.83
CA LYS A 22 3.16 -15.07 -46.61
C LYS A 22 2.99 -13.91 -45.63
N PRO A 23 1.84 -13.82 -44.95
CA PRO A 23 1.65 -12.80 -43.93
C PRO A 23 2.80 -12.90 -42.95
N LEU A 24 3.46 -11.78 -42.67
CA LEU A 24 4.41 -11.71 -41.57
C LEU A 24 3.70 -12.29 -40.34
N SER A 25 4.34 -13.25 -39.67
CA SER A 25 3.77 -13.82 -38.45
C SER A 25 3.42 -12.69 -37.49
N SER A 26 2.42 -12.92 -36.63
CA SER A 26 2.05 -11.98 -35.55
C SER A 26 3.33 -11.43 -34.92
N VAL A 27 3.48 -10.10 -34.97
CA VAL A 27 4.66 -9.31 -34.52
C VAL A 27 5.53 -10.13 -33.58
N TYR A 28 6.73 -10.55 -34.03
CA TYR A 28 7.66 -11.30 -33.19
C TYR A 28 7.84 -10.56 -31.87
N ARG A 29 7.39 -11.18 -30.78
CA ARG A 29 7.54 -10.67 -29.42
C ARG A 29 8.62 -11.50 -28.74
N PRO A 30 9.83 -10.96 -28.54
CA PRO A 30 10.89 -11.68 -27.85
C PRO A 30 10.40 -12.09 -26.47
N ARG A 31 10.64 -13.35 -26.09
CA ARG A 31 10.48 -13.87 -24.72
C ARG A 31 11.86 -14.00 -24.09
N LEU A 32 11.93 -13.94 -22.77
CA LEU A 32 13.18 -14.01 -22.02
C LEU A 32 13.92 -15.33 -22.26
N SER A 33 13.27 -16.45 -21.93
CA SER A 33 13.91 -17.77 -22.07
C SER A 33 12.91 -18.94 -22.13
N LYS A 34 11.82 -18.90 -21.37
CA LYS A 34 10.83 -19.98 -21.34
C LYS A 34 9.61 -19.66 -22.21
N PRO A 35 9.00 -20.66 -22.89
CA PRO A 35 7.77 -20.46 -23.63
C PRO A 35 6.59 -20.00 -22.76
N GLU A 36 6.56 -20.30 -21.46
CA GLU A 36 5.48 -19.84 -20.57
C GLU A 36 5.61 -18.37 -20.13
N GLU A 37 6.77 -17.73 -20.35
CA GLU A 37 7.00 -16.34 -19.93
C GLU A 37 6.22 -15.36 -20.82
N PRO A 38 5.68 -14.27 -20.23
CA PRO A 38 4.96 -13.25 -20.97
C PRO A 38 5.88 -12.52 -21.96
N SER A 39 5.29 -11.73 -22.85
CA SER A 39 6.09 -10.98 -23.81
C SER A 39 6.97 -9.95 -23.10
N SER A 40 8.13 -9.64 -23.70
CA SER A 40 9.08 -8.66 -23.14
C SER A 40 8.51 -7.25 -23.14
N ILE A 41 7.75 -6.92 -22.08
CA ILE A 41 7.29 -5.55 -21.83
C ILE A 41 8.35 -4.84 -21.00
N TRP A 42 8.96 -3.81 -21.57
CA TRP A 42 9.90 -2.93 -20.88
C TRP A 42 9.67 -1.49 -21.36
N LYS A 43 8.79 -0.76 -20.67
CA LYS A 43 8.39 0.59 -21.06
C LYS A 43 8.72 1.60 -19.97
N ILE A 44 9.41 2.68 -20.34
CA ILE A 44 9.81 3.76 -19.42
C ILE A 44 8.93 4.98 -19.65
N PHE A 45 8.49 5.61 -18.56
CA PHE A 45 7.66 6.81 -18.55
C PHE A 45 8.28 7.84 -17.60
N HIS A 46 8.12 9.13 -17.92
CA HIS A 46 8.57 10.21 -17.05
C HIS A 46 7.54 10.59 -15.98
N ARG A 47 6.27 10.24 -16.18
CA ARG A 47 5.17 10.54 -15.25
C ARG A 47 4.50 9.25 -14.77
N GLN A 48 4.25 9.16 -13.47
CA GLN A 48 3.66 7.97 -12.85
C GLN A 48 2.28 7.64 -13.43
N ASN A 49 1.45 8.66 -13.65
CA ASN A 49 0.11 8.49 -14.23
C ASN A 49 0.14 7.87 -15.63
N GLN A 50 1.13 8.20 -16.46
CA GLN A 50 1.31 7.60 -17.78
C GLN A 50 1.67 6.12 -17.68
N ALA A 51 2.53 5.76 -16.73
CA ALA A 51 2.85 4.36 -16.45
C ALA A 51 1.59 3.58 -16.04
N PHE A 52 0.77 4.12 -15.12
CA PHE A 52 -0.49 3.48 -14.73
C PHE A 52 -1.52 3.39 -15.86
N ASN A 53 -1.63 4.41 -16.71
CA ASN A 53 -2.50 4.35 -17.88
C ASN A 53 -2.06 3.23 -18.83
N PHE A 54 -0.75 3.05 -19.00
CA PHE A 54 -0.22 1.94 -19.80
C PHE A 54 -0.55 0.57 -19.16
N VAL A 55 -0.37 0.42 -17.84
CA VAL A 55 -0.76 -0.80 -17.11
C VAL A 55 -2.24 -1.12 -17.34
N LYS A 56 -3.15 -0.14 -17.21
CA LYS A 56 -4.59 -0.33 -17.43
C LYS A 56 -4.93 -0.77 -18.86
N SER A 57 -4.15 -0.32 -19.86
CA SER A 57 -4.32 -0.71 -21.26
C SER A 57 -3.67 -2.05 -21.61
N CYS A 58 -2.81 -2.57 -20.72
CA CYS A 58 -2.02 -3.77 -20.95
C CYS A 58 -2.83 -5.02 -20.59
N LYS A 59 -2.84 -6.02 -21.48
CA LYS A 59 -3.49 -7.32 -21.24
C LYS A 59 -2.64 -8.27 -20.38
N GLU A 60 -1.34 -8.01 -20.29
CA GLU A 60 -0.37 -8.83 -19.56
C GLU A 60 -0.22 -8.32 -18.13
N SER A 61 0.06 -9.21 -17.17
CA SER A 61 0.31 -8.85 -15.78
C SER A 61 1.63 -8.10 -15.64
N VAL A 62 1.53 -6.77 -15.54
CA VAL A 62 2.65 -5.83 -15.46
C VAL A 62 2.48 -4.89 -14.28
N HIS A 63 3.60 -4.41 -13.76
CA HIS A 63 3.68 -3.62 -12.54
C HIS A 63 4.54 -2.38 -12.78
N VAL A 64 4.34 -1.36 -11.95
CA VAL A 64 5.09 -0.10 -12.02
C VAL A 64 6.22 -0.12 -10.99
N PHE A 65 7.44 0.14 -11.46
CA PHE A 65 8.61 0.37 -10.63
C PHE A 65 9.08 1.81 -10.81
N ALA A 66 9.52 2.44 -9.74
CA ALA A 66 10.18 3.73 -9.81
C ALA A 66 11.69 3.57 -9.68
N LEU A 67 12.43 4.21 -10.59
CA LEU A 67 13.89 4.19 -10.64
C LEU A 67 14.39 5.59 -10.28
N GLU A 68 15.18 5.71 -9.21
CA GLU A 68 15.85 6.97 -8.86
C GLU A 68 17.02 7.22 -9.81
N HIS A 69 17.06 8.41 -10.41
CA HIS A 69 18.09 8.78 -11.38
C HIS A 69 19.07 9.82 -10.80
N LYS A 70 20.38 9.64 -11.06
CA LYS A 70 21.46 10.47 -10.51
C LYS A 70 21.41 11.94 -10.93
N MET A 71 20.81 12.25 -12.07
CA MET A 71 20.84 13.61 -12.64
C MET A 71 19.74 14.54 -12.13
N GLY A 72 18.88 14.12 -11.19
CA GLY A 72 17.83 14.97 -10.63
C GLY A 72 17.68 14.73 -9.12
N ASN A 73 17.50 15.81 -8.36
CA ASN A 73 17.27 15.81 -6.91
C ASN A 73 16.07 14.91 -6.50
N GLY A 74 16.29 13.60 -6.39
CA GLY A 74 15.23 12.62 -6.11
C GLY A 74 14.23 12.39 -7.24
N GLN A 75 14.52 12.82 -8.47
CA GLN A 75 13.62 12.64 -9.60
C GLN A 75 13.58 11.16 -10.02
N ARG A 76 12.36 10.64 -10.21
CA ARG A 76 12.11 9.25 -10.56
C ARG A 76 11.60 9.13 -11.99
N ILE A 77 12.02 8.08 -12.68
CA ILE A 77 11.38 7.58 -13.89
C ILE A 77 10.64 6.29 -13.56
N TYR A 78 9.60 5.97 -14.32
CA TYR A 78 8.72 4.86 -14.04
C TYR A 78 8.84 3.79 -15.11
N LEU A 79 9.23 2.58 -14.70
CA LEU A 79 9.34 1.40 -15.54
C LEU A 79 8.08 0.55 -15.39
N VAL A 80 7.50 0.12 -16.51
CA VAL A 80 6.42 -0.88 -16.54
C VAL A 80 6.95 -2.16 -17.15
N THR A 81 6.86 -3.24 -16.38
CA THR A 81 7.31 -4.59 -16.77
C THR A 81 6.70 -5.67 -15.84
N SER A 82 6.88 -6.95 -16.15
CA SER A 82 6.47 -8.04 -15.25
C SER A 82 7.52 -8.29 -14.15
N TYR A 83 7.14 -8.97 -13.06
CA TYR A 83 8.10 -9.32 -11.99
C TYR A 83 9.25 -10.19 -12.50
N ALA A 84 8.96 -11.19 -13.35
CA ALA A 84 9.96 -12.07 -13.94
C ALA A 84 10.97 -11.30 -14.80
N GLN A 85 10.47 -10.40 -15.66
CA GLN A 85 11.30 -9.58 -16.53
C GLN A 85 12.12 -8.55 -15.75
N PHE A 86 11.53 -7.94 -14.72
CA PHE A 86 12.26 -7.07 -13.81
C PHE A 86 13.42 -7.83 -13.16
N TRP A 87 13.12 -8.97 -12.53
CA TRP A 87 14.12 -9.79 -11.83
C TRP A 87 15.26 -10.24 -12.74
N PHE A 88 14.96 -10.61 -13.99
CA PHE A 88 15.98 -11.04 -14.96
C PHE A 88 17.11 -10.02 -15.13
N TYR A 89 16.80 -8.73 -15.23
CA TYR A 89 17.79 -7.67 -15.34
C TYR A 89 18.27 -7.15 -13.98
N TYR A 90 17.39 -7.17 -12.98
CA TYR A 90 17.66 -6.65 -11.65
C TYR A 90 18.62 -7.55 -10.85
N LYS A 91 18.56 -8.88 -11.02
CA LYS A 91 19.37 -9.85 -10.25
C LYS A 91 20.88 -9.68 -10.41
N THR A 92 21.38 -9.02 -11.45
CA THR A 92 22.82 -8.77 -11.58
C THR A 92 23.23 -7.46 -10.89
N ARG A 93 22.26 -6.61 -10.55
CA ARG A 93 22.43 -5.32 -9.86
C ARG A 93 23.46 -4.40 -10.52
N THR A 94 23.66 -4.51 -11.84
CA THR A 94 24.66 -3.69 -12.56
C THR A 94 24.17 -2.28 -12.89
N THR A 95 22.88 -2.14 -13.18
CA THR A 95 22.28 -0.88 -13.66
C THR A 95 21.08 -0.42 -12.82
N LEU A 96 20.31 -1.35 -12.27
CA LEU A 96 19.07 -1.11 -11.53
C LEU A 96 19.32 -1.10 -10.01
N LEU A 97 20.12 -0.15 -9.52
CA LEU A 97 20.58 -0.11 -8.12
C LEU A 97 19.58 0.54 -7.15
N HIS A 98 18.77 1.48 -7.64
CA HIS A 98 17.95 2.38 -6.82
C HIS A 98 16.48 2.26 -7.22
N CYS A 99 15.91 1.10 -6.94
CA CYS A 99 14.58 0.74 -7.40
C CYS A 99 13.56 0.68 -6.25
N TYR A 100 12.34 1.08 -6.57
CA TYR A 100 11.20 1.08 -5.67
C TYR A 100 10.02 0.39 -6.34
N GLU A 101 9.31 -0.44 -5.59
CA GLU A 101 7.95 -0.82 -5.91
C GLU A 101 7.06 0.41 -5.82
N VAL A 102 6.14 0.61 -6.77
CA VAL A 102 5.04 1.56 -6.61
C VAL A 102 3.81 0.76 -6.20
N ILE A 103 3.44 0.82 -4.92
CA ILE A 103 2.24 0.16 -4.37
C ILE A 103 1.02 0.91 -4.89
N PRO A 104 0.24 0.34 -5.84
CA PRO A 104 -0.82 1.08 -6.50
C PRO A 104 -1.94 1.44 -5.53
N GLU A 105 -2.54 2.62 -5.68
CA GLU A 105 -3.75 2.94 -4.94
C GLU A 105 -4.88 1.94 -5.21
N ASN A 106 -5.64 1.61 -4.16
CA ASN A 106 -6.76 0.67 -4.21
C ASN A 106 -6.40 -0.76 -4.67
N ALA A 107 -5.13 -1.12 -4.71
CA ALA A 107 -4.69 -2.49 -4.99
C ALA A 107 -4.57 -3.28 -3.69
N VAL A 108 -5.07 -4.52 -3.73
CA VAL A 108 -4.91 -5.49 -2.64
C VAL A 108 -3.43 -5.68 -2.36
N CYS A 109 -3.05 -5.62 -1.08
CA CYS A 109 -1.66 -5.67 -0.68
C CYS A 109 -1.44 -6.46 0.61
N LYS A 110 -0.20 -6.87 0.83
CA LYS A 110 0.25 -7.47 2.09
C LYS A 110 0.24 -6.44 3.22
N LEU A 111 0.23 -6.92 4.46
CA LEU A 111 0.59 -6.10 5.61
C LEU A 111 2.11 -5.89 5.61
N TYR A 112 2.54 -4.63 5.73
CA TYR A 112 3.95 -4.25 5.69
C TYR A 112 4.23 -3.12 6.67
N PHE A 113 5.47 -3.01 7.12
CA PHE A 113 5.94 -1.96 8.02
C PHE A 113 7.28 -1.41 7.53
N ASP A 114 7.49 -0.12 7.75
CA ASP A 114 8.80 0.54 7.68
C ASP A 114 9.14 1.01 9.09
N LEU A 115 10.28 0.54 9.59
CA LEU A 115 10.70 0.67 10.97
C LEU A 115 12.00 1.43 11.01
N GLU A 116 12.06 2.53 11.74
CA GLU A 116 13.27 3.30 11.84
C GLU A 116 13.41 4.11 13.13
N PHE A 117 14.65 4.25 13.57
CA PHE A 117 15.03 5.23 14.59
C PHE A 117 16.51 5.62 14.46
N ASN A 118 16.87 6.77 15.02
CA ASN A 118 18.27 7.19 15.11
C ASN A 118 18.94 6.51 16.30
N LYS A 119 20.02 5.77 16.08
CA LYS A 119 20.70 4.98 17.12
C LYS A 119 21.36 5.86 18.19
N LEU A 120 21.96 6.99 17.78
CA LEU A 120 22.62 7.92 18.70
C LEU A 120 21.63 8.61 19.63
N ALA A 121 20.44 8.95 19.14
CA ALA A 121 19.37 9.54 19.93
C ALA A 121 18.68 8.53 20.87
N ASN A 122 18.88 7.23 20.66
CA ASN A 122 18.23 6.14 21.40
C ASN A 122 19.25 5.07 21.84
N PRO A 123 20.22 5.41 22.70
CA PRO A 123 21.32 4.50 23.05
C PRO A 123 20.88 3.24 23.83
N GLY A 124 19.73 3.29 24.49
CA GLY A 124 19.15 2.14 25.22
C GLY A 124 18.16 1.31 24.41
N ALA A 125 17.88 1.66 23.15
CA ALA A 125 16.91 0.95 22.33
C ALA A 125 17.53 -0.30 21.69
N ASP A 126 16.99 -1.47 22.03
CA ASP A 126 17.29 -2.71 21.31
C ASP A 126 16.32 -2.89 20.14
N GLY A 127 16.77 -2.52 18.95
CA GLY A 127 15.95 -2.61 17.74
C GLY A 127 15.54 -4.04 17.35
N LYS A 128 16.32 -5.09 17.71
CA LYS A 128 15.91 -6.48 17.41
C LYS A 128 14.76 -6.89 18.31
N GLU A 129 14.86 -6.58 19.61
CA GLU A 129 13.80 -6.85 20.58
C GLU A 129 12.51 -6.06 20.27
N MET A 130 12.64 -4.77 19.93
CA MET A 130 11.50 -3.94 19.53
C MET A 130 10.75 -4.52 18.32
N VAL A 131 11.48 -5.11 17.35
CA VAL A 131 10.86 -5.80 16.20
C VAL A 131 10.12 -7.05 16.65
N ALA A 132 10.72 -7.87 17.51
CA ALA A 132 10.09 -9.10 18.00
C ALA A 132 8.79 -8.79 18.76
N LEU A 133 8.82 -7.83 19.68
CA LEU A 133 7.65 -7.38 20.44
C LEU A 133 6.57 -6.78 19.54
N LEU A 134 6.95 -5.97 18.54
CA LEU A 134 6.02 -5.42 17.56
C LEU A 134 5.34 -6.54 16.75
N VAL A 135 6.11 -7.50 16.24
CA VAL A 135 5.58 -8.64 15.47
C VAL A 135 4.61 -9.44 16.32
N GLN A 136 4.94 -9.71 17.59
CA GLN A 136 4.05 -10.41 18.51
C GLN A 136 2.73 -9.65 18.69
N HIS A 137 2.79 -8.36 19.04
CA HIS A 137 1.60 -7.50 19.21
C HIS A 137 0.72 -7.47 17.95
N VAL A 138 1.33 -7.38 16.77
CA VAL A 138 0.61 -7.41 15.49
C VAL A 138 -0.06 -8.76 15.24
N CYS A 139 0.60 -9.89 15.56
CA CYS A 139 0.02 -11.22 15.42
C CYS A 139 -1.18 -11.40 16.36
N GLU A 140 -1.07 -10.95 17.61
CA GLU A 140 -2.18 -10.96 18.58
C GLU A 140 -3.36 -10.11 18.09
N ALA A 141 -3.10 -8.91 17.58
CA ALA A 141 -4.15 -8.04 17.05
C ALA A 141 -4.81 -8.58 15.76
N LEU A 142 -4.04 -9.23 14.88
CA LEU A 142 -4.57 -9.92 13.70
C LEU A 142 -5.50 -11.07 14.11
N GLN A 143 -5.13 -11.81 15.16
CA GLN A 143 -5.95 -12.88 15.69
C GLN A 143 -7.23 -12.35 16.34
N GLU A 144 -7.14 -11.32 17.18
CA GLU A 144 -8.28 -10.74 17.89
C GLU A 144 -9.29 -10.10 16.92
N ILE A 145 -8.82 -9.30 15.97
CA ILE A 145 -9.69 -8.49 15.12
C ILE A 145 -10.21 -9.27 13.90
N TYR A 146 -9.40 -10.16 13.33
CA TYR A 146 -9.72 -10.84 12.07
C TYR A 146 -9.66 -12.37 12.14
N SER A 147 -9.33 -12.96 13.30
CA SER A 147 -9.11 -14.39 13.44
C SER A 147 -8.09 -14.92 12.41
N VAL A 148 -6.99 -14.19 12.29
CA VAL A 148 -5.85 -14.55 11.45
C VAL A 148 -4.69 -14.95 12.35
N HIS A 149 -4.34 -16.23 12.31
CA HIS A 149 -3.16 -16.76 13.00
C HIS A 149 -1.92 -16.58 12.13
N CYS A 150 -0.89 -15.98 12.70
CA CYS A 150 0.44 -15.90 12.12
C CYS A 150 1.49 -15.78 13.23
N SER A 151 2.76 -15.91 12.85
CA SER A 151 3.90 -15.81 13.75
C SER A 151 5.06 -15.07 13.08
N ALA A 152 6.19 -14.94 13.79
CA ALA A 152 7.41 -14.39 13.21
C ALA A 152 7.95 -15.19 12.00
N GLU A 153 7.55 -16.46 11.84
CA GLU A 153 7.91 -17.28 10.69
C GLU A 153 7.14 -16.90 9.42
N ASP A 154 6.07 -16.11 9.56
CA ASP A 154 5.29 -15.57 8.44
C ASP A 154 5.71 -14.14 8.08
N VAL A 155 6.79 -13.62 8.66
CA VAL A 155 7.23 -12.23 8.47
C VAL A 155 8.60 -12.20 7.82
N LEU A 156 8.65 -11.72 6.57
CA LEU A 156 9.92 -11.41 5.93
C LEU A 156 10.50 -10.14 6.56
N ASN A 157 11.68 -10.26 7.17
CA ASN A 157 12.40 -9.17 7.80
C ASN A 157 13.60 -8.75 6.94
N LEU A 158 13.58 -7.51 6.46
CA LEU A 158 14.67 -6.92 5.67
C LEU A 158 15.36 -5.81 6.46
N ASP A 159 16.69 -5.79 6.44
CA ASP A 159 17.53 -4.84 7.15
C ASP A 159 18.28 -3.92 6.17
N SER A 160 18.29 -2.62 6.46
CA SER A 160 19.14 -1.63 5.80
C SER A 160 19.74 -0.63 6.80
N SER A 161 19.98 -1.12 8.02
CA SER A 161 20.55 -0.35 9.11
C SER A 161 21.97 0.09 8.80
N THR A 162 22.33 1.25 9.34
CA THR A 162 23.70 1.80 9.33
C THR A 162 24.20 1.91 10.78
N GLU A 163 25.42 2.41 10.97
CA GLU A 163 25.94 2.75 12.30
C GLU A 163 25.08 3.83 12.99
N GLU A 164 24.52 4.77 12.22
CA GLU A 164 23.73 5.89 12.73
C GLU A 164 22.22 5.60 12.84
N LYS A 165 21.70 4.71 11.99
CA LYS A 165 20.25 4.52 11.82
C LYS A 165 19.88 3.05 11.87
N PHE A 166 18.89 2.71 12.68
CA PHE A 166 18.19 1.44 12.56
C PHE A 166 17.13 1.59 11.45
N SER A 167 17.07 0.63 10.52
CA SER A 167 16.09 0.67 9.43
C SER A 167 15.73 -0.75 8.97
N ARG A 168 14.48 -1.14 9.16
CA ARG A 168 13.96 -2.44 8.73
C ARG A 168 12.63 -2.33 8.00
N HIS A 169 12.43 -3.20 7.02
CA HIS A 169 11.12 -3.43 6.42
C HIS A 169 10.61 -4.80 6.86
N LEU A 170 9.36 -4.86 7.32
CA LEU A 170 8.67 -6.12 7.58
C LEU A 170 7.58 -6.32 6.54
N ILE A 171 7.49 -7.52 5.95
CA ILE A 171 6.45 -7.86 4.97
C ILE A 171 5.82 -9.20 5.37
N PHE A 172 4.57 -9.16 5.81
CA PHE A 172 3.83 -10.33 6.30
C PHE A 172 3.34 -11.17 5.12
N GLN A 173 3.66 -12.47 5.15
CA GLN A 173 3.32 -13.49 4.15
C GLN A 173 2.12 -14.32 4.63
N LEU A 174 1.01 -13.65 4.95
CA LEU A 174 -0.18 -14.31 5.48
C LEU A 174 -0.78 -15.28 4.45
N HIS A 175 -1.18 -16.46 4.91
CA HIS A 175 -1.78 -17.49 4.07
C HIS A 175 -3.25 -17.14 3.74
N ASP A 176 -3.60 -17.06 2.46
CA ASP A 176 -4.95 -16.73 1.98
C ASP A 176 -5.56 -15.48 2.63
N VAL A 177 -4.73 -14.50 2.99
CA VAL A 177 -5.16 -13.25 3.61
C VAL A 177 -4.37 -12.08 3.01
N ALA A 178 -5.07 -11.01 2.68
CA ALA A 178 -4.47 -9.74 2.27
C ALA A 178 -5.34 -8.57 2.72
N PHE A 179 -4.79 -7.36 2.74
CA PHE A 179 -5.57 -6.15 2.99
C PHE A 179 -6.13 -5.59 1.68
N LYS A 180 -7.33 -5.01 1.76
CA LYS A 180 -8.03 -4.40 0.63
C LYS A 180 -7.16 -3.40 -0.14
N ASP A 181 -6.41 -2.57 0.59
CA ASP A 181 -5.35 -1.72 0.08
C ASP A 181 -4.47 -1.20 1.23
N ASN A 182 -3.42 -0.46 0.89
CA ASN A 182 -2.48 0.07 1.88
C ASN A 182 -3.08 1.16 2.80
N THR A 183 -4.20 1.78 2.43
CA THR A 183 -4.90 2.73 3.32
C THR A 183 -5.57 1.96 4.45
N HIS A 184 -6.17 0.80 4.17
CA HIS A 184 -6.74 -0.08 5.19
C HIS A 184 -5.65 -0.68 6.09
N VAL A 185 -4.46 -0.98 5.54
CA VAL A 185 -3.28 -1.32 6.36
C VAL A 185 -2.97 -0.19 7.34
N GLY A 186 -2.85 1.06 6.85
CA GLY A 186 -2.56 2.21 7.70
C GLY A 186 -3.62 2.45 8.79
N ASN A 187 -4.89 2.21 8.50
CA ASN A 187 -5.97 2.31 9.49
C ASN A 187 -5.88 1.23 10.55
N PHE A 188 -5.58 -0.02 10.14
CA PHE A 188 -5.33 -1.12 11.07
C PHE A 188 -4.14 -0.82 11.97
N VAL A 189 -3.01 -0.41 11.41
CA VAL A 189 -1.80 -0.08 12.18
C VAL A 189 -2.06 1.08 13.15
N ARG A 190 -2.73 2.15 12.72
CA ARG A 190 -3.13 3.25 13.64
C ARG A 190 -4.05 2.78 14.76
N LYS A 191 -4.98 1.86 14.48
CA LYS A 191 -5.90 1.32 15.48
C LYS A 191 -5.18 0.51 16.55
N ILE A 192 -4.24 -0.36 16.17
CA ILE A 192 -3.54 -1.25 17.12
C ILE A 192 -2.39 -0.54 17.86
N LEU A 193 -1.87 0.56 17.31
CA LEU A 193 -0.80 1.38 17.92
C LEU A 193 -1.34 2.62 18.62
N GLN A 194 -2.66 2.70 18.81
CA GLN A 194 -3.34 3.82 19.44
C GLN A 194 -2.80 4.15 20.86
N PRO A 195 -2.52 3.16 21.74
CA PRO A 195 -1.90 3.45 23.03
C PRO A 195 -0.52 4.12 22.93
N ALA A 196 0.34 3.69 21.99
CA ALA A 196 1.64 4.30 21.76
C ALA A 196 1.53 5.74 21.22
N LEU A 197 0.53 5.99 20.36
CA LEU A 197 0.26 7.34 19.86
C LEU A 197 -0.12 8.31 20.99
N HIS A 198 -0.90 7.86 21.98
CA HIS A 198 -1.24 8.68 23.14
C HIS A 198 -0.02 9.04 24.01
N LEU A 199 0.95 8.13 24.14
CA LEU A 199 2.18 8.38 24.90
C LEU A 199 3.06 9.47 24.26
N ILE A 200 2.92 9.68 22.96
CA ILE A 200 3.62 10.76 22.25
C ILE A 200 2.90 12.10 22.46
N THR A 201 1.56 12.11 22.47
CA THR A 201 0.78 13.35 22.58
C THR A 201 0.65 13.89 24.00
N LYS A 202 0.73 13.06 25.04
CA LYS A 202 0.55 13.48 26.44
C LYS A 202 1.71 14.35 26.94
N ASP A 203 2.95 13.96 26.64
CA ASP A 203 4.12 14.70 27.10
C ASP A 203 4.26 16.07 26.42
N ASP A 204 3.79 16.23 25.18
CA ASP A 204 3.75 17.53 24.50
C ASP A 204 2.84 18.54 25.24
N GLU A 205 1.80 18.06 25.95
CA GLU A 205 0.92 18.92 26.76
C GLU A 205 1.54 19.24 28.11
N ASP A 206 2.20 18.27 28.75
CA ASP A 206 2.90 18.46 30.03
C ASP A 206 4.09 19.44 29.89
N GLU A 207 4.84 19.37 28.78
CA GLU A 207 5.97 20.28 28.47
C GLU A 207 5.50 21.74 28.24
N ILE A 208 4.25 21.94 27.78
CA ILE A 208 3.65 23.28 27.63
C ILE A 208 3.18 23.82 28.97
N THR A 209 2.67 22.99 29.88
CA THR A 209 2.22 23.44 31.21
C THR A 209 3.37 23.84 32.15
N GLU A 210 4.56 23.25 32.02
CA GLU A 210 5.74 23.66 32.82
C GLU A 210 6.39 24.97 32.32
N ALA A 211 6.16 25.37 31.07
CA ALA A 211 6.74 26.58 30.49
C ALA A 211 5.92 27.87 30.77
N VAL A 212 4.66 27.77 31.22
CA VAL A 212 3.80 28.95 31.48
C VAL A 212 3.80 29.28 32.97
N GLY A 213 4.98 29.55 33.48
CA GLY A 213 5.20 30.17 34.79
C GLY A 213 6.03 31.43 34.64
N HIS A 214 5.52 32.46 33.95
CA HIS A 214 5.76 33.89 34.23
C HIS A 214 5.00 34.82 33.24
N GLU A 215 4.16 35.66 33.84
CA GLU A 215 3.47 36.89 33.40
C GLU A 215 3.36 37.33 31.92
N ALA A 216 2.08 37.43 31.52
CA ALA A 216 1.41 38.57 30.87
C ALA A 216 1.32 38.70 29.32
N SER A 217 0.04 38.74 28.89
CA SER A 217 -0.56 39.71 27.96
C SER A 217 -0.65 39.39 26.44
N CYS A 218 -1.89 39.05 26.06
CA CYS A 218 -2.64 39.43 24.85
C CYS A 218 -2.46 38.72 23.49
N PHE A 219 -3.59 38.12 23.10
CA PHE A 219 -4.19 37.91 21.77
C PHE A 219 -3.87 36.67 20.92
N SER A 220 -4.84 35.74 21.03
CA SER A 220 -5.56 34.96 20.01
C SER A 220 -4.84 33.86 19.25
N VAL A 221 -5.11 32.63 19.69
CA VAL A 221 -5.29 31.47 18.81
C VAL A 221 -6.55 30.70 19.25
N THR A 222 -7.40 30.42 18.26
CA THR A 222 -8.68 29.69 18.27
C THR A 222 -8.66 28.34 19.01
N PRO A 223 -9.71 27.97 19.77
CA PRO A 223 -9.76 26.70 20.50
C PRO A 223 -10.45 25.59 19.68
N LEU A 224 -9.72 24.52 19.36
CA LEU A 224 -10.28 23.28 18.80
C LEU A 224 -9.83 22.00 19.56
N LYS A 225 -9.13 22.12 20.68
CA LYS A 225 -8.52 20.97 21.36
C LYS A 225 -9.18 20.53 22.68
N GLN A 226 -10.13 21.29 23.21
CA GLN A 226 -10.69 21.01 24.54
C GLN A 226 -11.82 19.96 24.55
N GLU A 227 -12.50 19.73 23.42
CA GLU A 227 -13.66 18.81 23.38
C GLU A 227 -13.32 17.32 23.28
N ILE A 228 -12.04 16.95 23.07
CA ILE A 228 -11.64 15.54 22.90
C ILE A 228 -11.38 14.86 24.26
N SER A 229 -10.91 15.62 25.25
CA SER A 229 -10.55 15.10 26.58
C SER A 229 -11.80 14.76 27.42
N GLU A 230 -12.80 15.65 27.43
CA GLU A 230 -13.97 15.52 28.32
C GLU A 230 -15.01 14.50 27.84
N ALA A 231 -15.00 14.14 26.55
CA ALA A 231 -16.00 13.24 25.97
C ALA A 231 -15.76 11.76 26.30
N TRP A 232 -14.54 11.36 26.67
CA TRP A 232 -14.17 9.94 26.83
C TRP A 232 -14.20 9.44 28.28
N GLU A 233 -14.18 10.32 29.30
CA GLU A 233 -14.35 9.89 30.70
C GLU A 233 -15.73 9.27 30.97
N LYS A 234 -16.72 9.48 30.09
CA LYS A 234 -18.10 8.97 30.25
C LYS A 234 -18.42 7.66 29.54
N LEU A 235 -17.48 7.04 28.82
CA LEU A 235 -17.71 5.78 28.08
C LEU A 235 -16.71 4.68 28.47
N ALA A 236 -16.52 4.48 29.77
CA ALA A 236 -15.70 3.40 30.30
C ALA A 236 -16.30 2.02 29.98
N LEU A 237 -15.84 1.41 28.88
CA LEU A 237 -15.77 -0.04 28.76
C LEU A 237 -14.76 -0.57 29.81
N PRO A 238 -14.92 -1.82 30.30
CA PRO A 238 -14.13 -2.32 31.42
C PRO A 238 -12.63 -2.28 31.08
N LYS A 239 -11.81 -1.74 32.01
CA LYS A 239 -10.35 -1.73 31.95
C LYS A 239 -9.81 -3.15 31.79
N GLN A 240 -9.64 -3.60 30.56
CA GLN A 240 -8.53 -4.51 30.24
C GLN A 240 -7.26 -3.66 30.29
N CYS A 241 -6.18 -4.18 30.87
CA CYS A 241 -4.89 -3.50 30.81
C CYS A 241 -4.56 -3.23 29.34
N ASP A 242 -4.58 -1.96 28.93
CA ASP A 242 -4.05 -1.59 27.63
C ASP A 242 -2.59 -2.10 27.57
N PRO A 243 -2.20 -2.82 26.51
CA PRO A 243 -0.84 -3.31 26.38
C PRO A 243 0.12 -2.13 26.45
N ASP A 244 1.19 -2.27 27.25
CA ASP A 244 2.23 -1.25 27.34
C ASP A 244 3.03 -1.22 26.03
N LEU A 245 2.72 -0.23 25.19
CA LEU A 245 3.38 0.00 23.91
C LEU A 245 4.46 1.10 23.98
N SER A 246 4.96 1.43 25.18
CA SER A 246 6.01 2.43 25.37
C SER A 246 7.31 2.09 24.66
N PHE A 247 7.61 0.80 24.46
CA PHE A 247 8.78 0.32 23.72
C PHE A 247 8.79 0.76 22.24
N LEU A 248 7.65 1.21 21.69
CA LEU A 248 7.55 1.73 20.32
C LEU A 248 7.85 3.23 20.24
N VAL A 249 8.07 3.92 21.36
CA VAL A 249 8.34 5.36 21.40
C VAL A 249 9.85 5.58 21.38
N VAL A 250 10.32 6.31 20.36
CA VAL A 250 11.73 6.63 20.13
C VAL A 250 11.92 8.12 19.93
N LYS A 251 13.13 8.63 20.14
CA LYS A 251 13.49 10.02 19.89
C LYS A 251 14.01 10.24 18.48
N ASN A 252 13.58 11.31 17.83
CA ASN A 252 14.14 11.73 16.56
C ASN A 252 15.46 12.51 16.77
N HIS A 253 16.04 13.03 15.69
CA HIS A 253 17.31 13.79 15.73
C HIS A 253 17.23 15.12 16.50
N LYS A 254 16.02 15.64 16.74
CA LYS A 254 15.76 16.84 17.54
C LYS A 254 15.46 16.51 19.01
N GLY A 255 15.40 15.23 19.37
CA GLY A 255 15.03 14.76 20.71
C GLY A 255 13.52 14.61 20.92
N GLU A 256 12.69 14.96 19.93
CA GLU A 256 11.23 14.85 20.01
C GLU A 256 10.81 13.37 19.94
N LYS A 257 9.78 12.99 20.69
CA LYS A 257 9.23 11.62 20.67
C LYS A 257 8.50 11.36 19.35
N CYS A 258 8.68 10.17 18.82
CA CYS A 258 8.01 9.67 17.62
C CYS A 258 7.86 8.15 17.71
N LEU A 259 7.06 7.58 16.81
CA LEU A 259 6.93 6.12 16.73
C LEU A 259 8.11 5.50 16.00
N PHE A 260 8.51 4.32 16.47
CA PHE A 260 9.40 3.40 15.78
C PHE A 260 8.85 2.98 14.41
N VAL A 261 7.52 2.91 14.28
CA VAL A 261 6.81 2.59 13.03
C VAL A 261 6.55 3.86 12.22
N ASP A 262 7.05 3.93 10.99
CA ASP A 262 6.72 5.03 10.06
C ASP A 262 5.28 4.88 9.53
N LEU A 263 4.34 5.58 10.17
CA LEU A 263 2.94 5.65 9.71
C LEU A 263 2.79 6.41 8.38
N GLY A 264 3.81 7.13 7.95
CA GLY A 264 3.85 7.87 6.70
C GLY A 264 3.87 6.97 5.47
N VAL A 265 4.13 5.66 5.59
CA VAL A 265 4.17 4.72 4.44
C VAL A 265 2.83 4.32 3.86
N TYR A 266 1.74 4.59 4.56
CA TYR A 266 0.39 4.18 4.14
C TYR A 266 -0.28 5.27 3.31
N THR A 267 0.32 5.63 2.18
CA THR A 267 -0.16 6.68 1.27
C THR A 267 -0.38 6.16 -0.16
N LYS A 268 -1.23 6.83 -0.93
CA LYS A 268 -1.56 6.44 -2.31
C LYS A 268 -0.30 6.37 -3.17
N ASN A 269 -0.19 5.32 -3.99
CA ASN A 269 0.93 5.13 -4.94
C ASN A 269 2.31 5.19 -4.25
N ARG A 270 2.41 4.62 -3.03
CA ARG A 270 3.63 4.67 -2.21
C ARG A 270 4.78 4.02 -2.95
N ASN A 271 5.92 4.71 -2.98
CA ASN A 271 7.18 4.12 -3.39
C ASN A 271 7.77 3.38 -2.18
N PHE A 272 7.99 2.07 -2.30
CA PHE A 272 8.56 1.23 -1.26
C PHE A 272 9.84 0.58 -1.80
N ARG A 273 10.97 0.75 -1.11
CA ARG A 273 12.28 0.35 -1.64
C ARG A 273 12.37 -1.17 -1.77
N LEU A 274 12.87 -1.66 -2.90
CA LEU A 274 12.95 -3.09 -3.19
C LEU A 274 14.03 -3.79 -2.37
N TYR A 275 13.82 -5.09 -2.14
CA TYR A 275 14.88 -6.00 -1.71
C TYR A 275 16.11 -5.88 -2.64
N GLN A 276 17.29 -5.75 -2.04
CA GLN A 276 18.60 -5.52 -2.67
C GLN A 276 18.77 -4.17 -3.39
N SER A 277 17.85 -3.21 -3.19
CA SER A 277 18.02 -1.84 -3.68
C SER A 277 18.54 -0.92 -2.58
N SER A 278 19.40 0.02 -2.95
CA SER A 278 19.86 1.09 -2.06
C SER A 278 19.19 2.42 -2.39
N LYS A 279 19.17 3.36 -1.44
CA LYS A 279 18.80 4.76 -1.74
C LYS A 279 19.91 5.37 -2.59
N ILE A 280 19.55 6.28 -3.49
CA ILE A 280 20.56 7.00 -4.26
C ILE A 280 21.57 7.72 -3.36
N GLY A 281 22.86 7.62 -3.68
CA GLY A 281 23.94 8.16 -2.85
C GLY A 281 24.25 7.37 -1.58
N LYS A 282 23.51 6.29 -1.29
CA LYS A 282 23.78 5.36 -0.19
C LYS A 282 24.24 4.01 -0.74
N ARG A 283 25.14 3.36 0.00
CA ARG A 283 25.68 2.04 -0.36
C ARG A 283 24.91 0.87 0.26
N VAL A 284 24.12 1.15 1.30
CA VAL A 284 23.37 0.12 2.04
C VAL A 284 22.08 -0.23 1.30
N SER A 285 22.00 -1.48 0.83
CA SER A 285 20.81 -2.11 0.27
C SER A 285 19.94 -2.74 1.37
N LEU A 286 18.69 -3.05 1.04
CA LEU A 286 17.82 -3.88 1.89
C LEU A 286 18.18 -5.35 1.70
N GLU A 287 18.75 -5.99 2.71
CA GLU A 287 19.07 -7.42 2.69
C GLU A 287 18.20 -8.18 3.68
N VAL A 288 18.17 -9.52 3.61
CA VAL A 288 17.47 -10.32 4.63
C VAL A 288 18.17 -10.14 5.98
N ALA A 289 17.40 -9.81 7.02
CA ALA A 289 17.94 -9.60 8.36
C ALA A 289 18.50 -10.91 8.94
N GLU A 290 19.55 -10.82 9.77
CA GLU A 290 20.17 -11.98 10.44
C GLU A 290 19.17 -12.79 11.29
N ASP A 291 18.24 -12.10 11.93
CA ASP A 291 17.17 -12.63 12.78
C ASP A 291 15.85 -12.87 12.03
N ASN A 292 15.88 -12.89 10.70
CA ASN A 292 14.73 -13.28 9.89
C ASN A 292 14.39 -14.76 10.11
N ARG A 293 13.12 -15.06 10.40
CA ARG A 293 12.61 -16.43 10.57
C ARG A 293 11.78 -16.95 9.41
N PHE A 294 11.34 -16.07 8.50
CA PHE A 294 10.57 -16.47 7.34
C PHE A 294 11.46 -17.16 6.29
N ILE A 295 11.07 -18.37 5.92
CA ILE A 295 11.74 -19.14 4.87
C ILE A 295 10.74 -19.34 3.71
N PRO A 296 11.03 -18.84 2.50
CA PRO A 296 10.17 -19.07 1.35
C PRO A 296 9.98 -20.56 1.05
N LYS A 297 8.78 -20.94 0.58
CA LYS A 297 8.50 -22.32 0.15
C LYS A 297 9.40 -22.69 -1.04
N GLN A 298 10.23 -23.71 -0.86
CA GLN A 298 11.16 -24.17 -1.90
C GLN A 298 10.42 -24.52 -3.20
N SER A 299 10.97 -24.03 -4.31
CA SER A 299 10.54 -24.34 -5.67
C SER A 299 11.75 -24.79 -6.49
N LYS A 300 11.55 -25.80 -7.34
CA LYS A 300 12.60 -26.30 -8.24
C LYS A 300 12.91 -25.33 -9.38
N ASP A 301 11.97 -24.44 -9.71
CA ASP A 301 12.03 -23.60 -10.91
C ASP A 301 12.54 -22.18 -10.65
N ILE A 302 12.60 -21.77 -9.38
CA ILE A 302 12.86 -20.38 -8.97
C ILE A 302 13.96 -20.37 -7.91
N SER A 303 15.02 -19.59 -8.16
CA SER A 303 16.11 -19.42 -7.20
C SER A 303 15.62 -18.83 -5.88
N GLU A 304 16.30 -19.15 -4.78
CA GLU A 304 15.98 -18.64 -3.44
C GLU A 304 15.93 -17.10 -3.40
N GLU A 305 16.93 -16.41 -3.97
CA GLU A 305 16.93 -14.94 -4.06
C GLU A 305 15.66 -14.39 -4.75
N ASN A 306 15.17 -15.07 -5.80
CA ASN A 306 13.97 -14.63 -6.50
C ASN A 306 12.71 -14.88 -5.66
N GLN A 307 12.69 -15.96 -4.86
CA GLN A 307 11.59 -16.20 -3.93
C GLN A 307 11.53 -15.13 -2.83
N TYR A 308 12.68 -14.70 -2.30
CA TYR A 308 12.75 -13.54 -1.38
C TYR A 308 12.29 -12.26 -2.06
N PHE A 309 12.75 -11.98 -3.29
CA PHE A 309 12.27 -10.84 -4.07
C PHE A 309 10.75 -10.83 -4.21
N LEU A 310 10.16 -11.94 -4.67
CA LEU A 310 8.71 -12.08 -4.83
C LEU A 310 7.95 -11.95 -3.50
N SER A 311 8.53 -12.44 -2.40
CA SER A 311 7.94 -12.31 -1.07
C SER A 311 8.00 -10.87 -0.56
N SER A 312 9.07 -10.13 -0.88
CA SER A 312 9.27 -8.72 -0.49
C SER A 312 8.33 -7.73 -1.16
N LEU A 313 7.78 -8.07 -2.33
CA LEU A 313 6.83 -7.22 -3.05
C LEU A 313 5.50 -7.16 -2.31
N VAL A 314 5.11 -5.96 -1.90
CA VAL A 314 3.92 -5.69 -1.08
C VAL A 314 2.63 -5.91 -1.88
N SER A 315 2.64 -5.61 -3.17
CA SER A 315 1.50 -5.78 -4.07
C SER A 315 1.43 -7.19 -4.69
N ASN A 316 2.44 -8.04 -4.48
CA ASN A 316 2.47 -9.40 -5.02
C ASN A 316 1.68 -10.36 -4.13
N VAL A 317 0.35 -10.22 -4.15
CA VAL A 317 -0.59 -11.08 -3.44
C VAL A 317 -0.97 -12.27 -4.33
N ARG A 318 -0.95 -13.47 -3.75
CA ARG A 318 -1.42 -14.68 -4.45
C ARG A 318 -2.94 -14.72 -4.36
N PHE A 319 -3.61 -14.58 -5.50
CA PHE A 319 -5.05 -14.76 -5.59
C PHE A 319 -5.39 -16.24 -5.55
N SER A 320 -6.24 -16.62 -4.61
CA SER A 320 -6.81 -17.95 -4.44
C SER A 320 -8.32 -17.80 -4.22
N ASP A 321 -9.08 -18.86 -4.48
CA ASP A 321 -10.54 -18.86 -4.24
C ASP A 321 -10.89 -18.72 -2.75
N THR A 322 -9.92 -18.97 -1.87
CA THR A 322 -10.03 -18.87 -0.41
C THR A 322 -9.49 -17.55 0.16
N LEU A 323 -9.01 -16.63 -0.69
CA LEU A 323 -8.40 -15.38 -0.26
C LEU A 323 -9.39 -14.49 0.50
N ARG A 324 -9.09 -14.24 1.78
CA ARG A 324 -9.81 -13.28 2.63
C ARG A 324 -9.21 -11.89 2.49
N ILE A 325 -10.04 -10.92 2.10
CA ILE A 325 -9.67 -9.51 1.99
C ILE A 325 -10.07 -8.78 3.26
N LEU A 326 -9.08 -8.32 4.03
CA LEU A 326 -9.28 -7.57 5.26
C LEU A 326 -9.50 -6.08 4.97
N SER A 327 -10.44 -5.47 5.68
CA SER A 327 -10.69 -4.03 5.63
C SER A 327 -10.71 -3.45 7.05
N CYS A 328 -10.01 -2.34 7.23
CA CYS A 328 -10.08 -1.52 8.43
C CYS A 328 -10.50 -0.10 8.02
N ASP A 329 -11.72 0.29 8.39
CA ASP A 329 -12.18 1.65 8.22
C ASP A 329 -11.57 2.57 9.30
N PRO A 330 -11.36 3.85 9.01
CA PRO A 330 -10.99 4.80 10.05
C PRO A 330 -12.08 4.80 11.12
N SER A 331 -11.68 4.83 12.40
CA SER A 331 -12.64 4.96 13.49
C SER A 331 -13.45 6.24 13.28
N GLN A 332 -14.75 6.09 13.02
CA GLN A 332 -15.65 7.23 13.02
C GLN A 332 -15.74 7.75 14.44
N THR A 333 -14.95 8.77 14.77
CA THR A 333 -15.37 9.75 15.77
C THR A 333 -16.64 10.38 15.20
N LYS A 334 -17.80 9.85 15.56
CA LYS A 334 -19.08 10.50 15.33
C LYS A 334 -19.00 11.87 16.01
N ARG A 335 -18.64 12.92 15.27
CA ARG A 335 -19.01 14.28 15.61
C ARG A 335 -20.53 14.30 15.58
N LYS A 336 -21.16 13.97 16.71
CA LYS A 336 -22.55 14.34 16.96
C LYS A 336 -22.60 15.85 16.84
N ARG A 337 -23.07 16.34 15.70
CA ARG A 337 -23.53 17.71 15.57
C ARG A 337 -24.65 17.83 16.59
N VAL A 338 -24.38 18.52 17.71
CA VAL A 338 -25.41 18.88 18.68
C VAL A 338 -26.27 19.92 18.00
N GLU A 339 -27.33 19.46 17.33
CA GLU A 339 -28.43 20.33 16.95
C GLU A 339 -29.24 20.60 18.22
N TYR A 340 -29.20 21.86 18.64
CA TYR A 340 -30.06 22.39 19.68
C TYR A 340 -31.51 22.10 19.30
N SER A 341 -32.14 21.23 20.08
CA SER A 341 -33.56 20.92 19.99
C SER A 341 -34.34 22.09 20.57
N ASN A 342 -34.96 22.89 19.71
CA ASN A 342 -36.15 23.62 20.09
C ASN A 342 -37.35 22.75 19.74
N SER A 343 -38.05 22.31 20.78
CA SER A 343 -39.32 21.60 20.71
C SER A 343 -40.41 22.47 20.05
N ALA A 344 -41.01 21.98 18.97
CA ALA A 344 -42.46 21.80 18.80
C ALA A 344 -42.82 21.65 17.30
N GLY A 345 -43.48 20.55 16.94
CA GLY A 345 -44.21 20.44 15.66
C GLY A 345 -43.91 19.17 14.86
N THR A 346 -44.86 18.24 14.89
CA THR A 346 -44.94 16.97 14.18
C THR A 346 -44.88 17.11 12.64
N SER A 347 -43.93 16.46 11.95
CA SER A 347 -44.15 15.71 10.70
C SER A 347 -42.88 15.00 10.20
N VAL A 348 -43.06 13.80 9.67
CA VAL A 348 -42.06 12.80 9.21
C VAL A 348 -41.09 13.34 8.14
N GLU A 349 -39.82 12.93 8.22
CA GLU A 349 -38.70 13.19 7.28
C GLU A 349 -38.99 12.77 5.83
N PRO A 350 -38.18 13.27 4.87
CA PRO A 350 -37.26 12.31 4.26
C PRO A 350 -35.80 12.78 4.19
N ILE A 351 -34.95 11.79 4.43
CA ILE A 351 -33.50 11.68 4.23
C ILE A 351 -33.09 12.30 2.89
N GLU A 352 -32.17 13.26 2.92
CA GLU A 352 -31.50 13.85 1.76
C GLU A 352 -30.54 12.83 1.12
N GLY A 353 -31.12 11.88 0.39
CA GLY A 353 -30.46 11.14 -0.69
C GLY A 353 -30.83 11.77 -2.03
N PHE A 354 -29.94 11.69 -3.02
CA PHE A 354 -30.22 12.13 -4.40
C PHE A 354 -31.61 11.67 -4.83
N GLN A 355 -32.53 12.61 -5.11
CA GLN A 355 -33.94 12.30 -5.40
C GLN A 355 -34.15 11.56 -6.74
N ALA A 356 -33.10 11.38 -7.55
CA ALA A 356 -33.12 10.59 -8.77
C ALA A 356 -31.69 10.18 -9.17
N SER A 357 -31.57 9.04 -9.87
CA SER A 357 -30.32 8.65 -10.52
C SER A 357 -29.98 9.61 -11.67
N PRO A 358 -28.70 9.87 -11.96
CA PRO A 358 -28.30 10.62 -13.16
C PRO A 358 -28.61 9.89 -14.48
N TYR A 359 -29.17 8.68 -14.45
CA TYR A 359 -29.53 7.86 -15.61
C TYR A 359 -31.04 7.53 -15.63
N PRO A 360 -31.90 8.45 -16.09
CA PRO A 360 -33.35 8.28 -16.07
C PRO A 360 -33.85 7.09 -16.91
N GLU A 361 -33.08 6.65 -17.92
CA GLU A 361 -33.36 5.44 -18.69
C GLU A 361 -33.25 4.15 -17.87
N VAL A 362 -32.29 4.10 -16.92
CA VAL A 362 -32.10 2.95 -16.03
C VAL A 362 -33.22 2.92 -14.99
N ASP A 363 -33.58 4.07 -14.43
CA ASP A 363 -34.67 4.19 -13.46
C ASP A 363 -35.99 3.73 -14.07
N ARG A 364 -36.27 4.11 -15.33
CA ARG A 364 -37.47 3.67 -16.05
C ARG A 364 -37.47 2.17 -16.29
N PHE A 365 -36.32 1.57 -16.62
CA PHE A 365 -36.20 0.13 -16.79
C PHE A 365 -36.46 -0.62 -15.47
N VAL A 366 -35.85 -0.18 -14.38
CA VAL A 366 -36.06 -0.76 -13.04
C VAL A 366 -37.53 -0.65 -12.63
N LEU A 367 -38.15 0.51 -12.79
CA LEU A 367 -39.58 0.70 -12.50
C LEU A 367 -40.48 -0.21 -13.36
N SER A 368 -40.10 -0.49 -14.61
CA SER A 368 -40.84 -1.42 -15.48
C SER A 368 -40.76 -2.89 -15.04
N LEU A 369 -39.71 -3.26 -14.31
CA LEU A 369 -39.56 -4.60 -13.73
C LEU A 369 -40.31 -4.74 -12.42
N VAL A 370 -40.35 -3.69 -11.61
CA VAL A 370 -41.02 -3.68 -10.30
C VAL A 370 -42.54 -3.59 -10.45
N ASN A 371 -43.05 -2.88 -11.46
CA ASN A 371 -44.49 -2.68 -11.67
C ASN A 371 -45.14 -3.73 -12.58
N LYS A 372 -44.56 -4.92 -12.75
CA LYS A 372 -45.31 -6.00 -13.39
C LYS A 372 -46.43 -6.45 -12.46
N PRO A 373 -47.71 -6.37 -12.86
CA PRO A 373 -48.77 -6.99 -12.07
C PRO A 373 -48.51 -8.50 -12.02
N ASP A 374 -48.53 -9.05 -10.81
CA ASP A 374 -48.54 -10.48 -10.57
C ASP A 374 -49.64 -11.12 -11.43
N THR A 375 -49.24 -11.92 -12.42
CA THR A 375 -50.18 -12.84 -13.08
C THR A 375 -50.63 -13.83 -12.03
N GLU A 376 -51.86 -13.62 -11.57
CA GLU A 376 -52.62 -14.45 -10.65
C GLU A 376 -52.48 -15.93 -10.98
N GLY A 377 -52.20 -16.72 -9.94
CA GLY A 377 -52.20 -18.17 -9.99
C GLY A 377 -53.55 -18.69 -10.44
N ALA A 378 -53.57 -19.31 -11.62
CA ALA A 378 -54.71 -20.08 -12.09
C ALA A 378 -54.99 -21.23 -11.11
N THR A 379 -56.13 -21.15 -10.41
CA THR A 379 -56.78 -22.29 -9.76
C THR A 379 -57.83 -22.86 -10.70
N VAL A 380 -57.76 -24.17 -10.86
CA VAL A 380 -58.59 -25.06 -11.69
C VAL A 380 -60.03 -25.14 -11.15
N PRO A 381 -61.03 -25.33 -12.01
CA PRO A 381 -61.89 -26.52 -11.91
C PRO A 381 -61.72 -27.52 -13.05
#